data_AF-A0A8I1SNG2-F1
#
_entry.id   AF-A0A8I1SNG2-F1
#
_cell.length_a   1.000
_cell.length_b   1.000
_cell.length_c   1.000
_cell.angle_alpha   90.00
_cell.angle_beta   90.00
_cell.angle_gamma   90.00
#
_symmetry.space_group_name_H-M   'P 1'
#
loop_
_entity.id
_entity.type
_entity.pdbx_description
1 polymer ?
#
loop_
_entity_poly.entity_id
_entity_poly.type
_entity_poly.pdbx_seq_one_letter_code
_entity_poly.pdbx_strand_id
1 'polypeptide(L)'
;MDRLLNNPWIMKIIALLLALMLYLSVSIDNQDTNTILGTSKSSGTGTETITNVPVEVSYDQDNMIISGVPDTVNVTLEGSKSALQQEKLKQDLEVYVDLNNYGLGEHQVELQHRNISDRLDVKIDPEVVTVSIENQQSQEFPVEASFDKNQVKKGYKAGSAQISPETVTVTGAKSQLSQVAYVKALVELDNVSKDVNEQAEVVAFDKNLNKLDVAIEPEVVNVTIPIENRSKKVPISLEQTGTLGEGIEITDLSLDKDEVTVIGEKDVLDSISSIDNIPVDVTGISKTSEIKVDVPVPEGADSVQPKQVTVSVNVKKLDEEEEEETDAEETSVAEEEKDGKKSFESLSVSLNGQNSKYKYEILSPKNGAVRVDLSGPQQQLRNVTRSDIGISANVARLTPGEFSVPISLTVPSGIEGTLSTKTLRVKVSERNPSDEEEQNPSEPPEEGGNNNPDEPSDPSDNTGSNEEDEGNGENNASNEESGSSSAN
;
A
#
# COMPACT_ATOMS: atom_id res chain seq x y z
N MET A 1 6.96 24.04 -84.83
CA MET A 1 8.12 24.01 -83.91
C MET A 1 8.68 22.60 -83.71
N ASP A 2 8.01 21.53 -84.20
CA ASP A 2 8.45 20.13 -84.01
C ASP A 2 9.55 19.59 -84.94
N ARG A 3 9.98 20.33 -85.97
CA ARG A 3 11.03 19.84 -86.89
C ARG A 3 12.46 20.17 -86.44
N LEU A 4 12.62 21.04 -85.44
CA LEU A 4 13.93 21.37 -84.86
C LEU A 4 14.35 20.36 -83.78
N LEU A 5 13.40 19.82 -83.00
CA LEU A 5 13.67 18.90 -81.90
C LEU A 5 13.92 17.45 -82.32
N ASN A 6 13.59 17.08 -83.57
CA ASN A 6 13.75 15.70 -84.07
C ASN A 6 15.01 15.50 -84.93
N ASN A 7 15.88 16.51 -85.04
CA ASN A 7 17.16 16.37 -85.71
C ASN A 7 18.21 15.87 -84.70
N PRO A 8 18.82 14.69 -84.92
CA PRO A 8 19.76 14.09 -83.97
C PRO A 8 20.96 14.99 -83.65
N TRP A 9 21.30 15.93 -84.54
CA TRP A 9 22.36 16.91 -84.28
C TRP A 9 21.94 17.98 -83.27
N ILE A 10 20.67 18.41 -83.28
CA ILE A 10 20.15 19.42 -82.34
C ILE A 10 19.97 18.82 -80.94
N MET A 11 19.53 17.57 -80.85
CA MET A 11 19.49 16.83 -79.58
C MET A 11 20.88 16.71 -78.94
N LYS A 12 21.93 16.46 -79.74
CA LYS A 12 23.31 16.40 -79.25
C LYS A 12 23.82 17.75 -78.73
N ILE A 13 23.45 18.85 -79.39
CA ILE A 13 23.84 20.21 -78.94
C ILE A 13 23.10 20.58 -77.65
N ILE A 14 21.81 20.26 -77.53
CA ILE A 14 21.03 20.51 -76.31
C ILE A 14 21.55 19.66 -75.15
N ALA A 15 21.90 18.39 -75.40
CA ALA A 15 22.51 17.53 -74.40
C ALA A 15 23.89 18.04 -73.95
N LEU A 16 24.71 18.56 -74.88
CA LEU A 16 25.99 19.20 -74.55
C LEU A 16 25.79 20.45 -73.69
N LEU A 17 24.79 21.28 -74.01
CA LEU A 17 24.50 22.50 -73.26
C LEU A 17 24.00 22.18 -71.85
N LEU A 18 23.13 21.19 -71.69
CA LEU A 18 22.68 20.70 -70.38
C LEU A 18 23.83 20.06 -69.59
N ALA A 19 24.70 19.28 -70.24
CA ALA A 19 25.88 18.70 -69.60
C ALA A 19 26.86 19.79 -69.16
N LEU A 20 27.07 20.84 -69.96
CA LEU A 20 27.88 21.99 -69.61
C LEU A 20 27.25 22.76 -68.43
N MET A 21 25.92 22.90 -68.42
CA MET A 21 25.23 23.62 -67.34
C MET A 21 25.28 22.84 -66.02
N LEU A 22 25.10 21.52 -66.06
CA LEU A 22 25.30 20.66 -64.89
C LEU A 22 26.76 20.63 -64.45
N TYR A 23 27.71 20.57 -65.39
CA TYR A 23 29.14 20.65 -65.08
C TYR A 23 29.48 21.98 -64.41
N LEU A 24 28.97 23.11 -64.89
CA LEU A 24 29.17 24.40 -64.25
C LEU A 24 28.48 24.47 -62.88
N SER A 25 27.26 23.92 -62.73
CA SER A 25 26.57 23.89 -61.43
C SER A 25 27.33 23.06 -60.39
N VAL A 26 27.86 21.90 -60.78
CA VAL A 26 28.67 21.04 -59.89
C VAL A 26 30.08 21.61 -59.67
N SER A 27 30.65 22.26 -60.68
CA SER A 27 31.99 22.85 -60.59
C SER A 27 31.99 24.19 -59.85
N ILE A 28 30.84 24.83 -59.68
CA ILE A 28 30.67 26.05 -58.86
C ILE A 28 30.39 25.68 -57.39
N ASP A 29 29.89 24.48 -57.11
CA ASP A 29 29.71 23.94 -55.75
C ASP A 29 30.90 23.07 -55.27
N ASN A 30 31.99 23.04 -56.04
CA ASN A 30 33.29 22.43 -55.68
C ASN A 30 34.45 23.44 -55.82
N GLN A 31 34.25 24.66 -55.33
CA GLN A 31 35.35 25.49 -54.82
C GLN A 31 35.16 25.70 -53.31
N ASP A 32 35.10 24.63 -52.53
CA ASP A 32 36.27 24.20 -51.75
C ASP A 32 37.47 23.76 -52.60
N THR A 33 38.16 24.73 -53.21
CA THR A 33 39.57 24.52 -53.56
C THR A 33 40.40 24.80 -52.31
N ASN A 34 40.88 23.74 -51.69
CA ASN A 34 42.17 23.75 -51.00
C ASN A 34 43.20 24.38 -51.94
N THR A 35 43.48 25.67 -51.75
CA THR A 35 44.63 26.35 -52.36
C THR A 35 45.88 25.86 -51.66
N ILE A 36 46.39 24.70 -52.10
CA ILE A 36 47.75 24.28 -51.84
C ILE A 36 48.68 25.23 -52.61
N LEU A 37 49.51 25.92 -51.84
CA LEU A 37 50.68 26.71 -52.24
C LEU A 37 50.44 28.17 -52.67
N GLY A 38 50.34 29.05 -51.66
CA GLY A 38 50.85 30.41 -51.74
C GLY A 38 49.86 31.52 -51.41
N THR A 39 49.81 31.88 -50.12
CA THR A 39 49.43 33.23 -49.64
C THR A 39 47.96 33.64 -49.64
N SER A 40 47.05 32.77 -49.17
CA SER A 40 45.99 33.29 -48.31
C SER A 40 46.58 33.52 -46.93
N LYS A 41 47.23 34.68 -46.79
CA LYS A 41 47.40 35.34 -45.51
C LYS A 41 46.00 35.57 -44.94
N SER A 42 45.44 34.57 -44.26
CA SER A 42 44.51 34.82 -43.17
C SER A 42 45.32 35.44 -42.04
N SER A 43 45.81 36.65 -42.30
CA SER A 43 46.41 37.57 -41.33
C SER A 43 45.32 38.26 -40.51
N GLY A 44 44.11 37.68 -40.47
CA GLY A 44 43.13 38.03 -39.47
C GLY A 44 43.54 37.36 -38.17
N THR A 45 43.80 38.16 -37.14
CA THR A 45 43.64 37.70 -35.78
C THR A 45 42.18 37.34 -35.56
N GLY A 46 41.93 36.28 -34.82
CA GLY A 46 40.62 35.89 -34.34
C GLY A 46 40.63 35.86 -32.82
N THR A 47 39.42 35.81 -32.26
CA THR A 47 39.21 35.62 -30.83
C THR A 47 38.18 34.52 -30.66
N GLU A 48 38.45 33.59 -29.76
CA GLU A 48 37.56 32.48 -29.43
C GLU A 48 37.47 32.36 -27.91
N THR A 49 36.27 32.24 -27.37
CA THR A 49 36.05 32.07 -25.93
C THR A 49 35.57 30.66 -25.66
N ILE A 50 36.27 29.97 -24.77
CA ILE A 50 35.93 28.66 -24.23
C ILE A 50 35.33 28.91 -22.85
N THR A 51 34.08 28.51 -22.67
CA THR A 51 33.34 28.68 -21.43
C THR A 51 33.35 27.41 -20.59
N ASN A 52 33.22 27.55 -19.28
CA ASN A 52 33.12 26.44 -18.31
C ASN A 52 34.36 25.52 -18.33
N VAL A 53 35.56 26.10 -18.38
CA VAL A 53 36.81 25.33 -18.26
C VAL A 53 37.03 25.01 -16.78
N PRO A 54 37.14 23.74 -16.37
CA PRO A 54 37.36 23.38 -14.98
C PRO A 54 38.73 23.85 -14.49
N VAL A 55 38.81 24.24 -13.22
CA VAL A 55 40.07 24.68 -12.58
C VAL A 55 40.63 23.57 -11.70
N GLU A 56 41.84 23.11 -12.01
CA GLU A 56 42.56 22.13 -11.22
C GLU A 56 43.35 22.81 -10.09
N VAL A 57 43.20 22.34 -8.86
CA VAL A 57 43.85 22.94 -7.68
C VAL A 57 44.91 21.99 -7.14
N SER A 58 46.17 22.41 -7.11
CA SER A 58 47.27 21.63 -6.53
C SER A 58 47.63 22.13 -5.14
N TYR A 59 47.51 21.25 -4.14
CA TYR A 59 47.81 21.55 -2.74
C TYR A 59 48.00 20.26 -1.91
N ASP A 60 48.42 20.40 -0.65
CA ASP A 60 48.47 19.32 0.33
C ASP A 60 47.06 18.97 0.83
N GLN A 61 46.42 17.99 0.18
CA GLN A 61 45.06 17.53 0.47
C GLN A 61 44.91 16.86 1.84
N ASP A 62 46.01 16.41 2.45
CA ASP A 62 46.00 15.67 3.72
C ASP A 62 45.97 16.61 4.94
N ASN A 63 46.43 17.86 4.79
CA ASN A 63 46.56 18.80 5.91
C ASN A 63 45.86 20.14 5.70
N MET A 64 45.50 20.49 4.47
CA MET A 64 44.92 21.79 4.14
C MET A 64 43.56 21.64 3.45
N ILE A 65 42.73 22.66 3.60
CA ILE A 65 41.48 22.81 2.85
C ILE A 65 41.45 24.21 2.24
N ILE A 66 40.95 24.30 1.01
CA ILE A 66 40.93 25.53 0.23
C ILE A 66 39.50 25.90 -0.10
N SER A 67 39.19 27.18 -0.01
CA SER A 67 37.93 27.77 -0.45
C SER A 67 38.19 29.03 -1.28
N GLY A 68 37.21 29.42 -2.10
CA GLY A 68 37.27 30.63 -2.93
C GLY A 68 37.82 30.44 -4.35
N VAL A 69 38.29 29.24 -4.71
CA VAL A 69 38.59 28.91 -6.12
C VAL A 69 37.28 28.62 -6.85
N PRO A 70 37.01 29.24 -8.02
CA PRO A 70 35.84 28.91 -8.83
C PRO A 70 35.99 27.53 -9.48
N ASP A 71 34.92 26.73 -9.50
CA ASP A 71 34.92 25.41 -10.14
C ASP A 71 35.25 25.50 -11.64
N THR A 72 34.80 26.59 -12.30
CA THR A 72 35.01 26.82 -13.72
C THR A 72 35.32 28.27 -14.05
N VAL A 73 36.04 28.50 -15.14
CA VAL A 73 36.39 29.83 -15.66
C VAL A 73 36.19 29.93 -17.17
N ASN A 74 36.16 31.16 -17.67
CA ASN A 74 36.13 31.43 -19.10
C ASN A 74 37.53 31.73 -19.60
N VAL A 75 37.94 31.08 -20.69
CA VAL A 75 39.25 31.28 -21.31
C VAL A 75 39.06 31.86 -22.70
N THR A 76 39.61 33.05 -22.93
CA THR A 76 39.61 33.71 -24.23
C THR A 76 40.97 33.56 -24.89
N LEU A 77 40.97 32.98 -26.09
CA LEU A 77 42.14 32.76 -26.92
C LEU A 77 42.16 33.79 -28.06
N GLU A 78 43.26 34.50 -28.21
CA GLU A 78 43.48 35.49 -29.26
C GLU A 78 44.71 35.11 -30.10
N GLY A 79 44.59 35.14 -31.43
CA GLY A 79 45.72 34.81 -32.28
C GLY A 79 45.34 34.48 -33.72
N SER A 80 46.25 33.81 -34.44
CA SER A 80 45.98 33.44 -35.85
C SER A 80 44.82 32.43 -35.94
N LYS A 81 43.90 32.62 -36.89
CA LYS A 81 42.77 31.69 -37.11
C LYS A 81 43.22 30.22 -37.27
N SER A 82 44.38 29.98 -37.90
CA SER A 82 44.96 28.65 -38.03
C SER A 82 45.39 28.01 -36.71
N ALA A 83 45.86 28.81 -35.74
CA ALA A 83 46.23 28.33 -34.42
C ALA A 83 44.97 28.06 -33.57
N LEU A 84 43.99 28.97 -33.62
CA LEU A 84 42.70 28.79 -32.94
C LEU A 84 41.96 27.53 -33.38
N GLN A 85 41.95 27.24 -34.70
CA GLN A 85 41.33 26.03 -35.22
C GLN A 85 42.03 24.75 -34.76
N GLN A 86 43.36 24.77 -34.62
CA GLN A 86 44.12 23.63 -34.11
C GLN A 86 43.82 23.39 -32.63
N GLU A 87 43.76 24.44 -31.83
CA GLU A 87 43.45 24.35 -30.40
C GLU A 87 42.05 23.79 -30.15
N LYS A 88 41.05 24.25 -30.90
CA LYS A 88 39.68 23.73 -30.85
C LYS A 88 39.58 22.22 -31.14
N LEU A 89 40.49 21.68 -31.96
CA LEU A 89 40.51 20.26 -32.32
C LEU A 89 41.20 19.40 -31.25
N LYS A 90 42.14 19.96 -30.49
CA LYS A 90 42.86 19.24 -29.46
C LYS A 90 42.08 19.13 -28.15
N GLN A 91 41.38 20.20 -27.74
CA GLN A 91 40.59 20.26 -26.51
C GLN A 91 41.39 19.83 -25.25
N ASP A 92 42.69 20.13 -25.21
CA ASP A 92 43.63 19.74 -24.16
C ASP A 92 43.98 20.89 -23.20
N LEU A 93 43.35 22.05 -23.36
CA LEU A 93 43.49 23.20 -22.46
C LEU A 93 43.15 22.81 -21.01
N GLU A 94 44.11 23.03 -20.13
CA GLU A 94 43.96 22.86 -18.69
C GLU A 94 44.26 24.18 -17.97
N VAL A 95 43.35 24.60 -17.10
CA VAL A 95 43.55 25.73 -16.19
C VAL A 95 43.82 25.17 -14.80
N TYR A 96 44.85 25.68 -14.13
CA TYR A 96 45.24 25.20 -12.82
C TYR A 96 45.78 26.31 -11.92
N VAL A 97 45.81 26.05 -10.62
CA VAL A 97 46.44 26.90 -9.60
C VAL A 97 47.30 26.04 -8.68
N ASP A 98 48.54 26.48 -8.43
CA ASP A 98 49.47 25.81 -7.50
C ASP A 98 49.54 26.58 -6.18
N LEU A 99 49.06 25.94 -5.12
CA LEU A 99 48.96 26.51 -3.78
C LEU A 99 49.96 25.89 -2.79
N ASN A 100 50.86 25.01 -3.23
CA ASN A 100 51.82 24.33 -2.35
C ASN A 100 52.82 25.26 -1.66
N ASN A 101 53.08 26.44 -2.24
CA ASN A 101 54.01 27.43 -1.69
C ASN A 101 53.33 28.50 -0.82
N TYR A 102 52.01 28.40 -0.62
CA TYR A 102 51.23 29.37 0.15
C TYR A 102 51.02 28.87 1.59
N GLY A 103 51.13 29.79 2.55
CA GLY A 103 50.83 29.51 3.96
C GLY A 103 49.35 29.65 4.27
N LEU A 104 48.98 29.44 5.54
CA LEU A 104 47.60 29.63 6.00
C LEU A 104 47.12 31.08 5.85
N GLY A 105 45.84 31.27 5.54
CA GLY A 105 45.19 32.57 5.40
C GLY A 105 44.67 32.86 4.00
N GLU A 106 44.26 34.10 3.78
CA GLU A 106 43.76 34.58 2.49
C GLU A 106 44.91 35.04 1.57
N HIS A 107 44.89 34.59 0.32
CA HIS A 107 45.86 34.96 -0.70
C HIS A 107 45.15 35.32 -2.01
N GLN A 108 45.73 36.26 -2.76
CA GLN A 108 45.36 36.48 -4.15
C GLN A 108 46.32 35.72 -5.04
N VAL A 109 45.77 34.83 -5.86
CA VAL A 109 46.53 33.92 -6.72
C VAL A 109 46.06 34.05 -8.15
N GLU A 110 47.01 34.00 -9.07
CA GLU A 110 46.76 34.07 -10.51
C GLU A 110 46.55 32.67 -11.06
N LEU A 111 45.48 32.47 -11.82
CA LEU A 111 45.22 31.21 -12.49
C LEU A 111 46.20 31.01 -13.64
N GLN A 112 46.76 29.81 -13.74
CA GLN A 112 47.70 29.44 -14.78
C GLN A 112 47.02 28.52 -15.80
N HIS A 113 47.60 28.44 -16.99
CA HIS A 113 47.15 27.52 -18.03
C HIS A 113 48.31 26.67 -18.54
N ARG A 114 48.00 25.46 -19.01
CA ARG A 114 48.94 24.59 -19.73
C ARG A 114 48.30 23.98 -20.96
N ASN A 115 49.13 23.33 -21.78
CA ASN A 115 48.77 22.64 -23.03
C ASN A 115 48.29 23.54 -24.19
N ILE A 116 48.31 24.87 -24.05
CA ILE A 116 48.03 25.81 -25.15
C ILE A 116 49.31 26.11 -25.94
N SER A 117 49.19 26.29 -27.26
CA SER A 117 50.29 26.77 -28.09
C SER A 117 50.73 28.20 -27.75
N ASP A 118 52.04 28.44 -27.59
CA ASP A 118 52.69 29.76 -27.40
C ASP A 118 52.40 30.81 -28.49
N ARG A 119 51.66 30.44 -29.54
CA ARG A 119 51.26 31.31 -30.66
C ARG A 119 49.88 31.96 -30.44
N LEU A 120 49.24 31.67 -29.31
CA LEU A 120 47.96 32.21 -28.88
C LEU A 120 48.18 33.01 -27.59
N ASP A 121 47.59 34.20 -27.53
CA ASP A 121 47.46 34.97 -26.30
C ASP A 121 46.24 34.44 -25.54
N VAL A 122 46.42 34.16 -24.25
CA VAL A 122 45.40 33.54 -23.39
C VAL A 122 44.98 34.55 -22.32
N LYS A 123 43.67 34.75 -22.16
CA LYS A 123 43.09 35.56 -21.09
C LYS A 123 42.09 34.72 -20.32
N ILE A 124 42.31 34.57 -19.03
CA ILE A 124 41.43 33.83 -18.11
C ILE A 124 40.54 34.85 -17.40
N ASP A 125 39.24 34.57 -17.29
CA ASP A 125 38.28 35.41 -16.58
C ASP A 125 37.56 34.57 -15.50
N PRO A 126 37.78 34.85 -14.20
CA PRO A 126 38.74 35.82 -13.63
C PRO A 126 40.20 35.35 -13.71
N GLU A 127 41.14 36.28 -13.93
CA GLU A 127 42.59 35.99 -13.97
C GLU A 127 43.16 35.79 -12.56
N VAL A 128 42.67 36.56 -11.59
CA VAL A 128 43.09 36.52 -10.19
C VAL A 128 41.91 36.12 -9.32
N VAL A 129 42.13 35.16 -8.45
CA VAL A 129 41.14 34.66 -7.50
C VAL A 129 41.64 34.83 -6.06
N THR A 130 40.72 35.12 -5.15
CA THR A 130 41.03 35.16 -3.71
C THR A 130 40.77 33.79 -3.13
N VAL A 131 41.81 33.14 -2.61
CA VAL A 131 41.74 31.82 -2.00
C VAL A 131 41.98 31.91 -0.51
N SER A 132 41.23 31.15 0.27
CA SER A 132 41.46 30.98 1.72
C SER A 132 41.99 29.58 1.98
N ILE A 133 43.17 29.51 2.59
CA ILE A 133 43.86 28.26 2.95
C ILE A 133 43.77 28.08 4.46
N GLU A 134 43.08 27.03 4.90
CA GLU A 134 42.92 26.69 6.30
C GLU A 134 43.49 25.30 6.60
N ASN A 135 43.85 25.06 7.86
CA ASN A 135 44.18 23.72 8.31
C ASN A 135 42.93 22.85 8.26
N GLN A 136 43.08 21.64 7.70
CA GLN A 136 42.11 20.58 7.84
C GLN A 136 42.18 20.03 9.26
N GLN A 137 41.03 19.84 9.89
CA GLN A 137 40.92 19.12 11.15
C GLN A 137 39.80 18.09 11.06
N SER A 138 39.84 17.11 11.94
CA SER A 138 38.79 16.11 12.09
C SER A 138 38.34 16.05 13.54
N GLN A 139 37.03 15.97 13.76
CA GLN A 139 36.43 15.86 15.08
C GLN A 139 35.25 14.89 15.04
N GLU A 140 35.09 14.10 16.10
CA GLU A 140 33.94 13.20 16.25
C GLU A 140 32.72 13.97 16.77
N PHE A 141 31.56 13.69 16.18
CA PHE A 141 30.28 14.25 16.60
C PHE A 141 29.25 13.14 16.78
N PRO A 142 28.36 13.24 17.79
CA PRO A 142 27.23 12.34 17.92
C PRO A 142 26.22 12.61 16.80
N VAL A 143 25.61 11.54 16.29
CA VAL A 143 24.57 11.62 15.25
C VAL A 143 23.20 11.58 15.90
N GLU A 144 22.29 12.43 15.41
CA GLU A 144 20.88 12.42 15.79
C GLU A 144 20.00 12.01 14.60
N ALA A 145 18.96 11.21 14.83
CA ALA A 145 18.02 10.86 13.77
C ALA A 145 17.03 12.02 13.53
N SER A 146 16.82 12.37 12.27
CA SER A 146 15.88 13.40 11.86
C SER A 146 14.82 12.80 10.93
N PHE A 147 13.57 12.77 11.39
CA PHE A 147 12.43 12.24 10.65
C PHE A 147 11.14 13.00 10.99
N ASP A 148 10.18 13.00 10.07
CA ASP A 148 8.87 13.62 10.28
C ASP A 148 7.93 12.67 11.03
N LYS A 149 7.58 13.03 12.26
CA LYS A 149 6.67 12.26 13.12
C LYS A 149 5.25 12.15 12.55
N ASN A 150 4.84 13.05 11.66
CA ASN A 150 3.51 13.02 11.05
C ASN A 150 3.36 11.91 10.00
N GLN A 151 4.47 11.33 9.54
CA GLN A 151 4.50 10.19 8.62
C GLN A 151 4.34 8.84 9.34
N VAL A 152 4.11 8.85 10.65
CA VAL A 152 3.75 7.65 11.40
C VAL A 152 2.23 7.50 11.37
N LYS A 153 1.73 6.29 11.09
CA LYS A 153 0.30 6.00 10.99
C LYS A 153 -0.44 6.38 12.29
N LYS A 154 -1.67 6.92 12.16
CA LYS A 154 -2.53 7.23 13.32
C LYS A 154 -2.70 6.01 14.23
N GLY A 155 -2.60 6.23 15.54
CA GLY A 155 -2.63 5.18 16.54
C GLY A 155 -1.26 4.53 16.81
N TYR A 156 -0.22 4.90 16.07
CA TYR A 156 1.16 4.47 16.31
C TYR A 156 2.02 5.63 16.82
N LYS A 157 3.13 5.31 17.47
CA LYS A 157 4.11 6.28 17.95
C LYS A 157 5.52 5.78 17.65
N ALA A 158 6.36 6.66 17.10
CA ALA A 158 7.78 6.39 16.99
C ALA A 158 8.45 6.48 18.37
N GLY A 159 9.21 5.45 18.72
CA GLY A 159 10.08 5.44 19.88
C GLY A 159 11.37 6.21 19.65
N SER A 160 12.33 6.07 20.56
CA SER A 160 13.67 6.61 20.39
C SER A 160 14.37 5.89 19.24
N ALA A 161 15.05 6.60 18.34
CA ALA A 161 15.84 5.98 17.29
C ALA A 161 17.15 5.41 17.85
N GLN A 162 17.59 4.27 17.32
CA GLN A 162 18.93 3.70 17.53
C GLN A 162 19.75 3.94 16.27
N ILE A 163 20.98 4.41 16.43
CA ILE A 163 21.87 4.75 15.31
C ILE A 163 23.16 3.98 15.46
N SER A 164 23.66 3.38 14.38
CA SER A 164 24.91 2.65 14.36
C SER A 164 25.74 3.00 13.13
N PRO A 165 26.96 3.57 13.32
CA PRO A 165 27.57 4.03 14.58
C PRO A 165 26.86 5.25 15.21
N GLU A 166 26.99 5.44 16.54
CA GLU A 166 26.42 6.60 17.26
C GLU A 166 27.18 7.90 17.00
N THR A 167 28.44 7.80 16.57
CA THR A 167 29.32 8.92 16.26
C THR A 167 29.88 8.81 14.85
N VAL A 168 30.16 9.95 14.25
CA VAL A 168 30.83 10.07 12.95
C VAL A 168 31.99 11.05 13.05
N THR A 169 32.99 10.86 12.20
CA THR A 169 34.10 11.80 12.07
C THR A 169 33.76 12.85 11.03
N VAL A 170 33.78 14.12 11.42
CA VAL A 170 33.57 15.25 10.51
C VAL A 170 34.90 15.95 10.27
N THR A 171 35.26 16.10 8.99
CA THR A 171 36.52 16.69 8.53
C THR A 171 36.23 17.92 7.68
N GLY A 172 36.88 19.03 7.99
CA GLY A 172 36.67 20.29 7.28
C GLY A 172 37.59 21.41 7.75
N ALA A 173 37.32 22.63 7.28
CA ALA A 173 38.03 23.81 7.76
C ALA A 173 37.76 24.02 9.25
N LYS A 174 38.78 24.48 9.97
CA LYS A 174 38.63 24.81 11.41
C LYS A 174 37.48 25.79 11.65
N SER A 175 37.31 26.78 10.77
CA SER A 175 36.21 27.73 10.80
C SER A 175 34.84 27.03 10.71
N GLN A 176 34.65 26.14 9.76
CA GLN A 176 33.41 25.37 9.56
C GLN A 176 33.14 24.36 10.69
N LEU A 177 34.16 23.63 11.15
CA LEU A 177 34.02 22.68 12.26
C LEU A 177 33.56 23.37 13.54
N SER A 178 34.02 24.60 13.79
CA SER A 178 33.57 25.39 14.94
C SER A 178 32.10 25.83 14.86
N GLN A 179 31.49 25.76 13.67
CA GLN A 179 30.09 26.10 13.42
C GLN A 179 29.17 24.88 13.49
N VAL A 180 29.70 23.65 13.40
CA VAL A 180 28.91 22.41 13.50
C VAL A 180 28.18 22.39 14.84
N ALA A 181 26.86 22.42 14.77
CA ALA A 181 25.98 22.39 15.93
C ALA A 181 25.20 21.08 16.02
N TYR A 182 24.80 20.53 14.86
CA TYR A 182 24.01 19.31 14.78
C TYR A 182 24.56 18.43 13.66
N VAL A 183 24.68 17.13 13.92
CA VAL A 183 24.96 16.13 12.89
C VAL A 183 23.77 15.19 12.86
N LYS A 184 23.08 15.14 11.72
CA LYS A 184 21.78 14.47 11.61
C LYS A 184 21.77 13.42 10.52
N ALA A 185 21.25 12.24 10.84
CA ALA A 185 20.90 11.20 9.89
C ALA A 185 19.47 11.44 9.38
N LEU A 186 19.31 11.68 8.08
CA LEU A 186 18.02 11.99 7.49
C LEU A 186 17.28 10.70 7.13
N VAL A 187 16.13 10.47 7.77
CA VAL A 187 15.28 9.29 7.51
C VAL A 187 13.95 9.75 6.94
N GLU A 188 13.62 9.25 5.76
CA GLU A 188 12.33 9.46 5.13
C GLU A 188 11.36 8.38 5.59
N LEU A 189 10.17 8.78 6.05
CA LEU A 189 9.12 7.87 6.49
C LEU A 189 7.89 8.05 5.60
N ASP A 190 7.18 6.97 5.32
CA ASP A 190 5.90 6.99 4.58
C ASP A 190 4.84 6.14 5.28
N ASN A 191 3.93 6.81 5.99
CA ASN A 191 2.78 6.24 6.69
C ASN A 191 3.07 4.91 7.42
N VAL A 192 4.19 4.87 8.15
CA VAL A 192 4.75 3.64 8.73
C VAL A 192 3.97 3.16 9.96
N SER A 193 3.87 1.84 10.13
CA SER A 193 3.18 1.20 11.25
C SER A 193 3.96 0.02 11.85
N LYS A 194 5.23 -0.13 11.47
CA LYS A 194 6.17 -1.17 11.92
C LYS A 194 7.54 -0.53 12.05
N ASP A 195 8.43 -1.17 12.80
CA ASP A 195 9.80 -0.73 12.97
C ASP A 195 10.49 -0.49 11.63
N VAL A 196 11.18 0.65 11.53
CA VAL A 196 11.93 1.07 10.35
C VAL A 196 13.39 0.79 10.60
N ASN A 197 14.05 0.15 9.63
CA ASN A 197 15.47 -0.18 9.69
C ASN A 197 16.09 0.18 8.35
N GLU A 198 16.73 1.34 8.27
CA GLU A 198 17.21 1.90 7.01
C GLU A 198 18.58 2.54 7.16
N GLN A 199 19.26 2.67 6.03
CA GLN A 199 20.49 3.42 5.92
C GLN A 199 20.17 4.87 5.59
N ALA A 200 20.73 5.79 6.37
CA ALA A 200 20.44 7.22 6.28
C ALA A 200 21.72 8.01 6.04
N GLU A 201 21.66 8.97 5.11
CA GLU A 201 22.74 9.93 4.86
C GLU A 201 22.90 10.86 6.06
N VAL A 202 24.15 11.07 6.46
CA VAL A 202 24.52 11.96 7.56
C VAL A 202 24.87 13.33 7.01
N VAL A 203 24.29 14.37 7.60
CA VAL A 203 24.50 15.76 7.21
C VAL A 203 24.83 16.60 8.43
N ALA A 204 25.86 17.45 8.33
CA ALA A 204 26.22 18.41 9.35
C ALA A 204 25.53 19.76 9.11
N PHE A 205 25.03 20.35 10.19
CA PHE A 205 24.32 21.62 10.20
C PHE A 205 24.91 22.60 11.22
N ASP A 206 24.83 23.88 10.89
CA ASP A 206 25.14 24.96 11.81
C ASP A 206 23.98 25.21 12.82
N LYS A 207 24.16 26.20 13.70
CA LYS A 207 23.14 26.60 14.70
C LYS A 207 21.84 27.12 14.08
N ASN A 208 21.88 27.54 12.83
CA ASN A 208 20.77 28.09 12.07
C ASN A 208 20.13 27.03 11.15
N LEU A 209 20.57 25.76 11.24
CA LEU A 209 20.15 24.63 10.40
C LEU A 209 20.53 24.78 8.92
N ASN A 210 21.58 25.54 8.61
CA ASN A 210 22.17 25.54 7.27
C ASN A 210 23.11 24.34 7.12
N LYS A 211 23.06 23.67 5.95
CA LYS A 211 23.98 22.58 5.62
C LYS A 211 25.41 23.13 5.54
N LEU A 212 26.34 22.48 6.22
CA LEU A 212 27.77 22.76 6.14
C LEU A 212 28.40 21.85 5.09
N ASP A 213 29.34 22.40 4.32
CA ASP A 213 30.12 21.67 3.33
C ASP A 213 31.38 21.10 4.00
N VAL A 214 31.26 19.88 4.52
CA VAL A 214 32.29 19.15 5.28
C VAL A 214 32.24 17.68 4.89
N ALA A 215 33.37 16.99 4.95
CA ALA A 215 33.44 15.55 4.73
C ALA A 215 33.03 14.80 6.00
N ILE A 216 32.23 13.74 5.86
CA ILE A 216 31.72 12.96 7.00
C ILE A 216 32.01 11.48 6.76
N GLU A 217 32.61 10.81 7.74
CA GLU A 217 32.94 9.38 7.68
C GLU A 217 32.39 8.65 8.92
N PRO A 218 31.53 7.62 8.74
CA PRO A 218 30.89 7.22 7.49
C PRO A 218 29.84 8.23 7.01
N GLU A 219 29.66 8.36 5.69
CA GLU A 219 28.61 9.19 5.07
C GLU A 219 27.19 8.67 5.37
N VAL A 220 27.07 7.37 5.65
CA VAL A 220 25.80 6.67 5.85
C VAL A 220 25.85 5.85 7.13
N VAL A 221 24.78 5.93 7.91
CA VAL A 221 24.63 5.19 9.17
C VAL A 221 23.35 4.35 9.14
N ASN A 222 23.34 3.24 9.89
CA ASN A 222 22.14 2.44 10.04
C ASN A 222 21.26 3.06 11.14
N VAL A 223 20.00 3.32 10.83
CA VAL A 223 19.02 3.89 11.75
C VAL A 223 17.87 2.90 11.93
N THR A 224 17.61 2.55 13.19
CA THR A 224 16.47 1.74 13.61
C THR A 224 15.51 2.62 14.39
N ILE A 225 14.27 2.73 13.92
CA ILE A 225 13.19 3.48 14.58
C ILE A 225 12.11 2.48 14.99
N PRO A 226 11.98 2.15 16.28
CA PRO A 226 10.92 1.29 16.76
C PRO A 226 9.57 2.01 16.67
N ILE A 227 8.54 1.35 16.14
CA ILE A 227 7.19 1.89 16.00
C ILE A 227 6.23 1.10 16.88
N GLU A 228 5.73 1.75 17.92
CA GLU A 228 4.81 1.16 18.88
C GLU A 228 3.35 1.39 18.47
N ASN A 229 2.52 0.35 18.54
CA ASN A 229 1.07 0.53 18.47
C ASN A 229 0.57 1.07 19.82
N ARG A 230 0.12 2.32 19.80
CA ARG A 230 -0.50 3.03 20.93
C ARG A 230 -2.01 3.16 20.76
N SER A 231 -2.62 2.21 20.06
CA SER A 231 -4.06 2.18 19.87
C SER A 231 -4.66 0.81 20.13
N LYS A 232 -5.83 0.80 20.75
CA LYS A 232 -6.63 -0.40 21.02
C LYS A 232 -8.08 -0.14 20.66
N LYS A 233 -8.70 -1.08 19.96
CA LYS A 233 -10.16 -1.06 19.76
C LYS A 233 -10.83 -1.70 20.96
N VAL A 234 -11.83 -1.02 21.50
CA VAL A 234 -12.61 -1.49 22.63
C VAL A 234 -14.10 -1.28 22.35
N PRO A 235 -14.96 -2.23 22.75
CA PRO A 235 -16.40 -2.06 22.64
C PRO A 235 -16.91 -0.97 23.57
N ILE A 236 -18.04 -0.37 23.20
CA ILE A 236 -18.72 0.65 24.00
C ILE A 236 -20.12 0.18 24.41
N SER A 237 -20.56 0.58 25.61
CA SER A 237 -21.91 0.32 26.09
C SER A 237 -22.63 1.61 26.50
N LEU A 238 -23.92 1.66 26.18
CA LEU A 238 -24.78 2.80 26.43
C LEU A 238 -25.51 2.65 27.76
N GLU A 239 -25.66 3.75 28.48
CA GLU A 239 -26.53 3.86 29.65
C GLU A 239 -27.66 4.86 29.34
N GLN A 240 -28.90 4.40 29.43
CA GLN A 240 -30.05 5.28 29.27
C GLN A 240 -30.17 6.22 30.48
N THR A 241 -30.24 7.52 30.22
CA THR A 241 -30.41 8.57 31.23
C THR A 241 -31.59 9.48 30.86
N GLY A 242 -32.13 10.20 31.83
CA GLY A 242 -33.28 11.10 31.62
C GLY A 242 -34.65 10.45 31.87
N THR A 243 -35.72 11.19 31.61
CA THR A 243 -37.10 10.77 31.89
C THR A 243 -37.92 10.66 30.61
N LEU A 244 -38.46 9.46 30.35
CA LEU A 244 -39.40 9.23 29.25
C LEU A 244 -40.76 9.87 29.56
N GLY A 245 -41.48 10.30 28.52
CA GLY A 245 -42.86 10.76 28.65
C GLY A 245 -43.82 9.62 28.98
N GLU A 246 -44.97 9.94 29.60
CA GLU A 246 -46.01 8.94 29.92
C GLU A 246 -46.47 8.22 28.63
N GLY A 247 -46.61 6.89 28.72
CA GLY A 247 -47.07 6.05 27.61
C GLY A 247 -46.04 5.78 26.51
N ILE A 248 -44.73 5.98 26.74
CA ILE A 248 -43.66 5.71 25.76
C ILE A 248 -42.63 4.73 26.30
N GLU A 249 -42.29 3.71 25.51
CA GLU A 249 -41.24 2.73 25.78
C GLU A 249 -40.20 2.72 24.66
N ILE A 250 -38.92 2.62 25.02
CA ILE A 250 -37.83 2.43 24.06
C ILE A 250 -37.77 0.96 23.68
N THR A 251 -37.94 0.67 22.39
CA THR A 251 -37.90 -0.70 21.87
C THR A 251 -36.47 -1.14 21.53
N ASP A 252 -35.63 -0.21 21.08
CA ASP A 252 -34.26 -0.50 20.64
C ASP A 252 -33.36 0.74 20.73
N LEU A 253 -32.09 0.51 21.12
CA LEU A 253 -31.00 1.48 21.17
C LEU A 253 -29.85 0.92 20.34
N SER A 254 -29.64 1.47 19.14
CA SER A 254 -28.63 0.98 18.21
C SER A 254 -27.51 2.00 17.99
N LEU A 255 -26.26 1.55 17.97
CA LEU A 255 -25.08 2.36 17.72
C LEU A 255 -24.67 2.30 16.25
N ASP A 256 -24.20 3.44 15.70
CA ASP A 256 -23.55 3.45 14.38
C ASP A 256 -22.20 2.72 14.39
N LYS A 257 -21.52 2.71 15.54
CA LYS A 257 -20.27 1.98 15.82
C LYS A 257 -20.31 1.41 17.23
N ASP A 258 -20.16 0.10 17.33
CA ASP A 258 -20.07 -0.67 18.57
C ASP A 258 -18.68 -0.65 19.21
N GLU A 259 -17.66 -0.26 18.45
CA GLU A 259 -16.28 -0.13 18.90
C GLU A 259 -15.69 1.26 18.66
N VAL A 260 -14.82 1.69 19.58
CA VAL A 260 -14.02 2.90 19.45
C VAL A 260 -12.54 2.60 19.61
N THR A 261 -11.71 3.43 18.99
CA THR A 261 -10.25 3.33 19.10
C THR A 261 -9.77 4.23 20.23
N VAL A 262 -9.23 3.64 21.29
CA VAL A 262 -8.59 4.35 22.39
C VAL A 262 -7.10 4.45 22.10
N ILE A 263 -6.53 5.63 22.32
CA ILE A 263 -5.12 5.93 22.13
C ILE A 263 -4.53 6.28 23.50
N GLY A 264 -3.40 5.68 23.84
CA GLY A 264 -2.76 5.88 25.14
C GLY A 264 -1.45 5.12 25.30
N GLU A 265 -0.91 5.15 26.52
CA GLU A 265 0.24 4.30 26.88
C GLU A 265 -0.14 2.83 26.90
N LYS A 266 0.81 1.96 26.59
CA LYS A 266 0.54 0.53 26.45
C LYS A 266 -0.05 -0.09 27.72
N ASP A 267 0.50 0.24 28.88
CA ASP A 267 0.03 -0.29 30.17
C ASP A 267 -1.42 0.12 30.47
N VAL A 268 -1.81 1.32 30.07
CA VAL A 268 -3.19 1.82 30.20
C VAL A 268 -4.11 1.16 29.19
N LEU A 269 -3.69 1.03 27.94
CA LEU A 269 -4.49 0.35 26.92
C LEU A 269 -4.74 -1.12 27.28
N ASP A 270 -3.77 -1.78 27.89
CA ASP A 270 -3.91 -3.18 28.29
C ASP A 270 -4.94 -3.35 29.42
N SER A 271 -5.13 -2.35 30.30
CA SER A 271 -6.14 -2.37 31.36
C SER A 271 -7.55 -2.01 30.90
N ILE A 272 -7.71 -1.29 29.79
CA ILE A 272 -9.02 -0.89 29.26
C ILE A 272 -9.61 -2.03 28.42
N SER A 273 -10.69 -2.65 28.90
CA SER A 273 -11.44 -3.69 28.18
C SER A 273 -12.62 -3.14 27.37
N SER A 274 -13.29 -2.12 27.89
CA SER A 274 -14.54 -1.53 27.37
C SER A 274 -14.65 -0.07 27.84
N ILE A 275 -15.46 0.71 27.13
CA ILE A 275 -15.94 2.01 27.65
C ILE A 275 -17.42 1.85 27.98
N ASP A 276 -17.70 1.75 29.26
CA ASP A 276 -19.05 1.54 29.75
C ASP A 276 -19.72 2.81 30.24
N ASN A 277 -21.05 2.76 30.35
CA ASN A 277 -21.88 3.82 30.91
C ASN A 277 -21.82 5.14 30.12
N ILE A 278 -21.88 5.06 28.79
CA ILE A 278 -21.99 6.27 27.96
C ILE A 278 -23.43 6.80 28.08
N PRO A 279 -23.66 7.98 28.70
CA PRO A 279 -25.00 8.45 29.00
C PRO A 279 -25.73 8.91 27.73
N VAL A 280 -26.90 8.34 27.48
CA VAL A 280 -27.82 8.76 26.41
C VAL A 280 -29.03 9.40 27.05
N ASP A 281 -29.18 10.71 26.91
CA ASP A 281 -30.36 11.43 27.42
C ASP A 281 -31.56 11.20 26.50
N VAL A 282 -32.60 10.55 27.02
CA VAL A 282 -33.84 10.25 26.29
C VAL A 282 -35.00 11.17 26.66
N THR A 283 -34.73 12.26 27.37
CA THR A 283 -35.76 13.20 27.84
C THR A 283 -36.45 13.88 26.65
N GLY A 284 -37.78 13.78 26.60
CA GLY A 284 -38.60 14.43 25.57
C GLY A 284 -38.65 13.71 24.22
N ILE A 285 -38.06 12.51 24.11
CA ILE A 285 -38.16 11.68 22.90
C ILE A 285 -39.57 11.09 22.81
N SER A 286 -40.26 11.38 21.70
CA SER A 286 -41.62 10.89 21.42
C SER A 286 -41.76 10.17 20.08
N LYS A 287 -40.69 10.15 19.28
CA LYS A 287 -40.58 9.49 17.96
C LYS A 287 -39.15 8.96 17.80
N THR A 288 -38.97 7.98 16.91
CA THR A 288 -37.63 7.49 16.57
C THR A 288 -36.72 8.64 16.15
N SER A 289 -35.54 8.73 16.76
CA SER A 289 -34.60 9.84 16.55
C SER A 289 -33.15 9.39 16.70
N GLU A 290 -32.25 10.09 16.01
CA GLU A 290 -30.80 9.91 16.12
C GLU A 290 -30.20 10.97 17.06
N ILE A 291 -29.35 10.53 17.99
CA ILE A 291 -28.68 11.38 18.97
C ILE A 291 -27.18 11.21 18.84
N LYS A 292 -26.44 12.32 18.80
CA LYS A 292 -24.97 12.29 18.88
C LYS A 292 -24.55 12.34 20.32
N VAL A 293 -23.76 11.36 20.75
CA VAL A 293 -23.29 11.22 22.12
C VAL A 293 -21.78 11.28 22.14
N ASP A 294 -21.23 12.07 23.05
CA ASP A 294 -19.79 12.17 23.26
C ASP A 294 -19.27 10.90 23.96
N VAL A 295 -18.22 10.31 23.42
CA VAL A 295 -17.56 9.15 24.03
C VAL A 295 -16.57 9.65 25.08
N PRO A 296 -16.73 9.28 26.37
CA PRO A 296 -15.81 9.70 27.40
C PRO A 296 -14.42 9.07 27.16
N VAL A 297 -13.36 9.84 27.41
CA VAL A 297 -11.99 9.32 27.36
C VAL A 297 -11.75 8.51 28.63
N PRO A 298 -11.37 7.22 28.53
CA PRO A 298 -11.08 6.40 29.71
C PRO A 298 -9.95 7.00 30.55
N GLU A 299 -9.97 6.74 31.86
CA GLU A 299 -8.94 7.26 32.76
C GLU A 299 -7.53 6.80 32.32
N GLY A 300 -6.61 7.76 32.22
CA GLY A 300 -5.23 7.52 31.77
C GLY A 300 -5.03 7.40 30.26
N ALA A 301 -6.09 7.34 29.46
CA ALA A 301 -5.97 7.37 27.99
C ALA A 301 -5.75 8.81 27.48
N ASP A 302 -5.03 8.94 26.36
CA ASP A 302 -4.77 10.24 25.74
C ASP A 302 -5.98 10.75 24.96
N SER A 303 -6.65 9.86 24.23
CA SER A 303 -7.83 10.20 23.42
C SER A 303 -8.64 8.99 22.95
N VAL A 304 -9.86 9.26 22.46
CA VAL A 304 -10.75 8.27 21.83
C VAL A 304 -11.17 8.75 20.44
N GLN A 305 -11.28 7.82 19.48
CA GLN A 305 -11.73 8.07 18.12
C GLN A 305 -12.77 7.01 17.67
N PRO A 306 -13.93 7.44 17.16
CA PRO A 306 -14.41 8.82 17.07
C PRO A 306 -14.73 9.43 18.45
N LYS A 307 -14.72 10.77 18.55
CA LYS A 307 -15.12 11.48 19.79
C LYS A 307 -16.63 11.45 20.04
N GLN A 308 -17.40 11.21 18.99
CA GLN A 308 -18.86 11.14 19.02
C GLN A 308 -19.33 9.91 18.27
N VAL A 309 -20.36 9.26 18.81
CA VAL A 309 -21.09 8.17 18.19
C VAL A 309 -22.55 8.57 18.02
N THR A 310 -23.22 8.00 17.03
CA THR A 310 -24.64 8.26 16.76
C THR A 310 -25.46 7.10 17.29
N VAL A 311 -26.42 7.40 18.16
CA VAL A 311 -27.35 6.46 18.77
C VAL A 311 -28.72 6.63 18.12
N SER A 312 -29.24 5.56 17.52
CA SER A 312 -30.61 5.49 17.03
C SER A 312 -31.52 4.98 18.14
N VAL A 313 -32.48 5.80 18.57
CA VAL A 313 -33.45 5.47 19.61
C VAL A 313 -34.79 5.17 18.95
N ASN A 314 -35.27 3.92 19.05
CA ASN A 314 -36.58 3.52 18.57
C ASN A 314 -37.59 3.48 19.72
N VAL A 315 -38.78 4.05 19.52
CA VAL A 315 -39.81 4.14 20.57
C VAL A 315 -41.15 3.59 20.11
N LYS A 316 -41.88 2.94 21.02
CA LYS A 316 -43.26 2.48 20.87
C LYS A 316 -44.14 3.18 21.90
N LYS A 317 -45.39 3.48 21.55
CA LYS A 317 -46.39 3.97 22.51
C LYS A 317 -47.10 2.79 23.19
N LEU A 318 -47.29 2.86 24.50
CA LEU A 318 -47.95 1.83 25.31
C LEU A 318 -49.49 1.88 25.20
N ASP A 319 -50.06 3.03 24.83
CA ASP A 319 -51.50 3.20 24.72
C ASP A 319 -51.97 2.85 23.30
N GLU A 320 -51.91 1.57 22.96
CA GLU A 320 -52.66 0.95 21.86
C GLU A 320 -52.55 -0.57 22.02
N GLU A 321 -53.53 -1.13 22.74
CA GLU A 321 -53.92 -2.54 22.60
C GLU A 321 -54.42 -2.72 21.15
N GLU A 322 -53.53 -3.14 20.25
CA GLU A 322 -53.95 -3.66 18.95
C GLU A 322 -54.36 -5.13 19.13
N GLU A 323 -55.66 -5.35 19.36
CA GLU A 323 -56.32 -6.55 18.87
C GLU A 323 -56.41 -6.44 17.34
N GLU A 324 -55.93 -7.48 16.65
CA GLU A 324 -56.14 -7.65 15.22
C GLU A 324 -57.64 -7.67 14.92
N GLU A 325 -58.09 -6.92 13.90
CA GLU A 325 -59.01 -7.49 12.89
C GLU A 325 -58.81 -6.82 11.52
N THR A 326 -58.73 -7.71 10.53
CA THR A 326 -59.21 -7.60 9.14
C THR A 326 -60.41 -6.65 9.01
N ASP A 327 -60.60 -5.84 7.98
CA ASP A 327 -60.62 -6.19 6.57
C ASP A 327 -60.61 -4.88 5.74
N ALA A 328 -60.28 -5.01 4.46
CA ALA A 328 -60.11 -3.92 3.51
C ALA A 328 -61.40 -3.10 3.27
N GLU A 329 -61.24 -1.79 3.09
CA GLU A 329 -61.86 -1.13 1.93
C GLU A 329 -61.07 0.10 1.48
N GLU A 330 -60.98 0.21 0.16
CA GLU A 330 -60.22 1.16 -0.61
C GLU A 330 -60.76 2.59 -0.48
N THR A 331 -59.88 3.59 -0.43
CA THR A 331 -59.89 4.66 -1.45
C THR A 331 -58.62 5.50 -1.41
N SER A 332 -58.04 5.64 -2.60
CA SER A 332 -57.06 6.64 -3.06
C SER A 332 -57.16 8.00 -2.34
N VAL A 333 -56.08 8.75 -2.09
CA VAL A 333 -55.22 9.39 -3.10
C VAL A 333 -53.87 9.75 -2.46
N ALA A 334 -52.81 9.47 -3.24
CA ALA A 334 -51.46 10.04 -3.29
C ALA A 334 -50.90 10.81 -2.08
N GLU A 335 -49.82 10.29 -1.50
CA GLU A 335 -48.69 11.09 -1.02
C GLU A 335 -47.44 10.20 -0.83
N GLU A 336 -46.41 10.55 -1.59
CA GLU A 336 -44.96 10.32 -1.45
C GLU A 336 -44.40 8.92 -1.12
N GLU A 337 -43.68 8.40 -2.10
CA GLU A 337 -42.86 7.18 -2.07
C GLU A 337 -41.88 7.17 -0.89
N LYS A 338 -42.16 6.35 0.11
CA LYS A 338 -41.14 5.87 1.05
C LYS A 338 -40.94 4.38 0.84
N ASP A 339 -39.68 3.99 0.64
CA ASP A 339 -39.25 2.60 0.68
C ASP A 339 -39.61 2.00 2.05
N GLY A 340 -40.34 0.88 2.03
CA GLY A 340 -40.68 0.14 3.23
C GLY A 340 -39.62 -0.91 3.53
N LYS A 341 -39.58 -1.39 4.78
CA LYS A 341 -38.85 -2.60 5.17
C LYS A 341 -39.83 -3.62 5.77
N LYS A 342 -39.71 -4.89 5.39
CA LYS A 342 -40.50 -6.00 5.94
C LYS A 342 -39.60 -7.18 6.23
N SER A 343 -39.63 -7.70 7.47
CA SER A 343 -38.78 -8.80 7.89
C SER A 343 -39.59 -10.06 8.15
N PHE A 344 -39.05 -11.20 7.73
CA PHE A 344 -39.60 -12.52 8.02
C PHE A 344 -38.59 -13.30 8.84
N GLU A 345 -39.00 -13.68 10.05
CA GLU A 345 -38.19 -14.47 10.95
C GLU A 345 -38.43 -15.96 10.73
N SER A 346 -37.34 -16.74 10.74
CA SER A 346 -37.37 -18.20 10.71
C SER A 346 -38.02 -18.82 9.45
N LEU A 347 -37.59 -18.39 8.26
CA LEU A 347 -37.95 -19.06 7.01
C LEU A 347 -37.08 -20.30 6.78
N SER A 348 -37.69 -21.41 6.35
CA SER A 348 -37.00 -22.68 6.10
C SER A 348 -36.28 -22.69 4.75
N VAL A 349 -35.03 -23.18 4.74
CA VAL A 349 -34.25 -23.36 3.50
C VAL A 349 -34.60 -24.69 2.83
N SER A 350 -34.97 -24.64 1.55
CA SER A 350 -35.18 -25.84 0.73
C SER A 350 -33.89 -26.31 0.06
N LEU A 351 -33.56 -27.61 0.17
CA LEU A 351 -32.40 -28.20 -0.51
C LEU A 351 -32.78 -28.72 -1.90
N ASN A 352 -32.21 -28.14 -2.95
CA ASN A 352 -32.44 -28.51 -4.34
C ASN A 352 -31.31 -29.42 -4.87
N GLY A 353 -31.67 -30.47 -5.63
CA GLY A 353 -30.70 -31.36 -6.28
C GLY A 353 -30.21 -32.54 -5.43
N GLN A 354 -31.00 -32.99 -4.46
CA GLN A 354 -30.69 -34.14 -3.60
C GLN A 354 -30.60 -35.44 -4.42
N ASN A 355 -29.59 -36.27 -4.13
CA ASN A 355 -29.46 -37.61 -4.69
C ASN A 355 -30.04 -38.64 -3.71
N SER A 356 -30.89 -39.55 -4.18
CA SER A 356 -31.53 -40.58 -3.35
C SER A 356 -30.56 -41.53 -2.64
N LYS A 357 -29.30 -41.61 -3.11
CA LYS A 357 -28.23 -42.40 -2.48
C LYS A 357 -27.62 -41.76 -1.22
N TYR A 358 -27.88 -40.49 -0.98
CA TYR A 358 -27.27 -39.73 0.12
C TYR A 358 -28.34 -39.13 1.04
N LYS A 359 -27.96 -38.95 2.31
CA LYS A 359 -28.73 -38.23 3.33
C LYS A 359 -28.08 -36.86 3.53
N TYR A 360 -28.89 -35.81 3.61
CA TYR A 360 -28.45 -34.42 3.74
C TYR A 360 -28.96 -33.86 5.07
N GLU A 361 -28.07 -33.40 5.92
CA GLU A 361 -28.37 -32.80 7.22
C GLU A 361 -27.85 -31.36 7.29
N ILE A 362 -28.70 -30.41 7.68
CA ILE A 362 -28.31 -29.00 7.85
C ILE A 362 -27.73 -28.82 9.25
N LEU A 363 -26.42 -28.52 9.32
CA LEU A 363 -25.72 -28.31 10.59
C LEU A 363 -25.81 -26.87 11.09
N SER A 364 -25.87 -25.88 10.19
CA SER A 364 -25.97 -24.47 10.58
C SER A 364 -26.55 -23.59 9.47
N PRO A 365 -27.50 -22.67 9.77
CA PRO A 365 -28.09 -22.42 11.09
C PRO A 365 -28.99 -23.58 11.59
N LYS A 366 -29.11 -23.73 12.91
CA LYS A 366 -29.87 -24.81 13.56
C LYS A 366 -31.32 -24.81 13.03
N ASN A 367 -31.81 -25.96 12.56
CA ASN A 367 -33.12 -26.15 11.89
C ASN A 367 -33.29 -25.47 10.52
N GLY A 368 -32.21 -24.95 9.89
CA GLY A 368 -32.32 -24.30 8.58
C GLY A 368 -33.16 -23.01 8.59
N ALA A 369 -33.34 -22.40 9.76
CA ALA A 369 -34.08 -21.15 9.93
C ALA A 369 -33.20 -19.96 9.54
N VAL A 370 -33.64 -19.19 8.56
CA VAL A 370 -32.95 -17.98 8.08
C VAL A 370 -33.89 -16.78 8.18
N ARG A 371 -33.36 -15.64 8.62
CA ARG A 371 -34.08 -14.37 8.61
C ARG A 371 -33.90 -13.69 7.25
N VAL A 372 -34.99 -13.19 6.70
CA VAL A 372 -35.00 -12.42 5.44
C VAL A 372 -35.53 -11.01 5.74
N ASP A 373 -34.75 -10.00 5.37
CA ASP A 373 -35.18 -8.60 5.39
C ASP A 373 -35.43 -8.14 3.96
N LEU A 374 -36.63 -7.66 3.67
CA LEU A 374 -37.06 -7.17 2.36
C LEU A 374 -37.15 -5.65 2.35
N SER A 375 -36.73 -5.04 1.25
CA SER A 375 -36.76 -3.60 1.00
C SER A 375 -37.37 -3.32 -0.37
N GLY A 376 -38.25 -2.32 -0.47
CA GLY A 376 -38.89 -1.95 -1.74
C GLY A 376 -40.14 -1.10 -1.54
N PRO A 377 -40.88 -0.84 -2.63
CA PRO A 377 -42.08 0.00 -2.59
C PRO A 377 -43.09 -0.55 -1.58
N GLN A 378 -43.56 0.29 -0.65
CA GLN A 378 -44.45 -0.14 0.43
C GLN A 378 -45.68 -0.90 -0.07
N GLN A 379 -46.26 -0.49 -1.20
CA GLN A 379 -47.42 -1.15 -1.80
C GLN A 379 -47.13 -2.61 -2.19
N GLN A 380 -45.91 -2.91 -2.65
CA GLN A 380 -45.52 -4.26 -3.03
C GLN A 380 -45.18 -5.11 -1.80
N LEU A 381 -44.49 -4.53 -0.80
CA LEU A 381 -44.14 -5.23 0.44
C LEU A 381 -45.37 -5.63 1.28
N ARG A 382 -46.45 -4.85 1.26
CA ARG A 382 -47.68 -5.16 2.00
C ARG A 382 -48.26 -6.52 1.59
N ASN A 383 -48.23 -6.83 0.30
CA ASN A 383 -48.82 -8.04 -0.26
C ASN A 383 -47.89 -9.26 -0.25
N VAL A 384 -46.61 -9.10 0.10
CA VAL A 384 -45.67 -10.23 0.20
C VAL A 384 -46.06 -11.11 1.38
N THR A 385 -46.29 -12.39 1.12
CA THR A 385 -46.54 -13.43 2.12
C THR A 385 -45.34 -14.36 2.25
N ARG A 386 -45.33 -15.22 3.28
CA ARG A 386 -44.22 -16.17 3.51
C ARG A 386 -44.00 -17.13 2.32
N SER A 387 -45.06 -17.44 1.57
CA SER A 387 -45.00 -18.32 0.39
C SER A 387 -44.37 -17.67 -0.83
N ASP A 388 -44.28 -16.34 -0.89
CA ASP A 388 -43.71 -15.60 -2.02
C ASP A 388 -42.17 -15.49 -1.93
N ILE A 389 -41.59 -15.94 -0.81
CA ILE A 389 -40.16 -15.88 -0.52
C ILE A 389 -39.60 -17.29 -0.63
N GLY A 390 -38.88 -17.55 -1.71
CA GLY A 390 -38.19 -18.82 -1.92
C GLY A 390 -36.75 -18.76 -1.42
N ILE A 391 -36.40 -19.57 -0.42
CA ILE A 391 -35.01 -19.74 0.02
C ILE A 391 -34.55 -21.14 -0.37
N SER A 392 -33.51 -21.23 -1.20
CA SER A 392 -32.99 -22.52 -1.64
C SER A 392 -31.48 -22.61 -1.64
N ALA A 393 -30.96 -23.81 -1.40
CA ALA A 393 -29.54 -24.13 -1.53
C ALA A 393 -29.37 -25.30 -2.50
N ASN A 394 -28.44 -25.17 -3.44
CA ASN A 394 -28.19 -26.21 -4.44
C ASN A 394 -27.13 -27.21 -3.92
N VAL A 395 -27.55 -28.45 -3.70
CA VAL A 395 -26.69 -29.55 -3.23
C VAL A 395 -26.40 -30.58 -4.33
N ALA A 396 -26.71 -30.26 -5.58
CA ALA A 396 -26.43 -31.14 -6.71
C ALA A 396 -24.93 -31.42 -6.82
N ARG A 397 -24.56 -32.70 -6.98
CA ARG A 397 -23.18 -33.21 -7.14
C ARG A 397 -22.31 -33.21 -5.87
N LEU A 398 -22.88 -32.95 -4.68
CA LEU A 398 -22.14 -33.16 -3.43
C LEU A 398 -21.96 -34.65 -3.15
N THR A 399 -20.73 -35.04 -2.83
CA THR A 399 -20.34 -36.38 -2.34
C THR A 399 -20.38 -36.41 -0.81
N PRO A 400 -20.24 -37.58 -0.15
CA PRO A 400 -20.19 -37.64 1.32
C PRO A 400 -19.11 -36.73 1.92
N GLY A 401 -19.47 -35.95 2.94
CA GLY A 401 -18.61 -34.93 3.57
C GLY A 401 -19.38 -33.71 4.11
N GLU A 402 -18.68 -32.77 4.75
CA GLU A 402 -19.25 -31.50 5.21
C GLU A 402 -18.92 -30.37 4.25
N PHE A 403 -19.94 -29.63 3.81
CA PHE A 403 -19.81 -28.59 2.79
C PHE A 403 -20.52 -27.30 3.20
N SER A 404 -19.94 -26.17 2.81
CA SER A 404 -20.56 -24.85 2.93
C SER A 404 -21.17 -24.45 1.59
N VAL A 405 -22.50 -24.44 1.50
CA VAL A 405 -23.26 -24.23 0.27
C VAL A 405 -23.86 -22.82 0.26
N PRO A 406 -23.74 -22.04 -0.83
CA PRO A 406 -24.36 -20.73 -0.92
C PRO A 406 -25.90 -20.85 -0.96
N ILE A 407 -26.58 -19.94 -0.27
CA ILE A 407 -28.05 -19.87 -0.25
C ILE A 407 -28.50 -18.83 -1.27
N SER A 408 -29.52 -19.16 -2.05
CA SER A 408 -30.18 -18.27 -3.01
C SER A 408 -31.53 -17.82 -2.48
N LEU A 409 -31.76 -16.51 -2.51
CA LEU A 409 -33.03 -15.87 -2.18
C LEU A 409 -33.78 -15.52 -3.46
N THR A 410 -35.03 -15.95 -3.56
CA THR A 410 -35.98 -15.60 -4.62
C THR A 410 -37.09 -14.76 -4.02
N VAL A 411 -37.24 -13.53 -4.51
CA VAL A 411 -38.25 -12.57 -4.07
C VAL A 411 -39.04 -12.04 -5.27
N PRO A 412 -40.27 -11.54 -5.08
CA PRO A 412 -41.07 -10.96 -6.15
C PRO A 412 -40.39 -9.73 -6.81
N SER A 413 -40.73 -9.47 -8.07
CA SER A 413 -40.15 -8.38 -8.85
C SER A 413 -40.39 -7.00 -8.21
N GLY A 414 -39.34 -6.18 -8.11
CA GLY A 414 -39.40 -4.83 -7.53
C GLY A 414 -39.06 -4.77 -6.03
N ILE A 415 -38.74 -5.90 -5.41
CA ILE A 415 -38.32 -6.00 -4.02
C ILE A 415 -36.88 -6.54 -3.96
N GLU A 416 -36.05 -5.91 -3.14
CA GLU A 416 -34.72 -6.40 -2.80
C GLU A 416 -34.76 -7.12 -1.46
N GLY A 417 -33.92 -8.15 -1.28
CA GLY A 417 -33.90 -8.93 -0.06
C GLY A 417 -32.49 -9.29 0.38
N THR A 418 -32.25 -9.21 1.70
CA THR A 418 -30.99 -9.61 2.33
C THR A 418 -31.21 -10.76 3.30
N LEU A 419 -30.34 -11.77 3.23
CA LEU A 419 -30.32 -12.92 4.15
C LEU A 419 -29.38 -12.65 5.34
N SER A 420 -29.76 -13.11 6.53
CA SER A 420 -28.89 -13.07 7.72
C SER A 420 -27.63 -13.94 7.59
N THR A 421 -27.67 -14.96 6.74
CA THR A 421 -26.49 -15.78 6.38
C THR A 421 -26.46 -16.04 4.88
N LYS A 422 -25.26 -15.97 4.29
CA LYS A 422 -25.03 -16.20 2.86
C LYS A 422 -24.74 -17.67 2.53
N THR A 423 -24.41 -18.47 3.53
CA THR A 423 -24.05 -19.89 3.37
C THR A 423 -24.73 -20.78 4.40
N LEU A 424 -24.97 -22.03 3.99
CA LEU A 424 -25.53 -23.12 4.77
C LEU A 424 -24.42 -24.17 4.97
N ARG A 425 -24.24 -24.68 6.20
CA ARG A 425 -23.40 -25.86 6.41
C ARG A 425 -24.25 -27.12 6.31
N VAL A 426 -23.92 -27.99 5.37
CA VAL A 426 -24.63 -29.25 5.11
C VAL A 426 -23.67 -30.42 5.24
N LYS A 427 -24.09 -31.45 5.96
CA LYS A 427 -23.42 -32.75 6.04
C LYS A 427 -24.11 -33.73 5.10
N VAL A 428 -23.32 -34.37 4.24
CA VAL A 428 -23.79 -35.40 3.31
C VAL A 428 -23.24 -36.74 3.77
N SER A 429 -24.10 -37.73 3.98
CA SER A 429 -23.71 -39.11 4.33
C SER A 429 -24.31 -40.13 3.37
N GLU A 430 -23.71 -41.31 3.27
CA GLU A 430 -24.30 -42.43 2.52
C GLU A 430 -25.58 -42.89 3.20
N ARG A 431 -26.64 -43.11 2.41
CA ARG A 431 -27.91 -43.60 2.92
C ARG A 431 -27.76 -45.09 3.23
N ASN A 432 -27.75 -45.45 4.51
CA ASN A 432 -27.73 -46.83 4.98
C ASN A 432 -29.16 -47.42 4.90
N PRO A 433 -29.39 -48.68 4.48
CA PRO A 433 -30.73 -49.27 4.40
C PRO A 433 -31.46 -49.44 5.75
N SER A 434 -30.82 -49.11 6.87
CA SER A 434 -31.34 -49.28 8.23
C SER A 434 -31.92 -48.01 8.87
N ASP A 435 -32.01 -46.89 8.15
CA ASP A 435 -32.50 -45.60 8.68
C ASP A 435 -34.04 -45.39 8.54
N GLU A 436 -34.81 -46.41 8.12
CA GLU A 436 -36.28 -46.33 8.01
C GLU A 436 -37.02 -46.85 9.25
N GLU A 437 -36.66 -46.40 10.46
CA GLU A 437 -37.56 -46.48 11.62
C GLU A 437 -37.35 -45.27 12.51
N GLU A 438 -38.17 -44.24 12.33
CA GLU A 438 -38.71 -43.37 13.38
C GLU A 438 -39.44 -42.20 12.74
N GLN A 439 -40.73 -42.39 12.47
CA GLN A 439 -41.82 -41.41 12.65
C GLN A 439 -43.08 -41.97 11.98
N ASN A 440 -43.84 -42.76 12.74
CA ASN A 440 -45.24 -43.01 12.43
C ASN A 440 -46.09 -42.14 13.38
N PRO A 441 -46.94 -41.22 12.88
CA PRO A 441 -47.98 -40.61 13.69
C PRO A 441 -49.16 -41.59 13.82
N SER A 442 -49.57 -41.80 15.07
CA SER A 442 -50.92 -42.09 15.57
C SER A 442 -51.98 -42.57 14.55
N GLU A 443 -52.45 -43.80 14.71
CA GLU A 443 -53.82 -44.20 14.31
C GLU A 443 -54.73 -44.41 15.54
N PRO A 444 -56.04 -44.14 15.43
CA PRO A 444 -57.00 -44.07 16.54
C PRO A 444 -57.57 -45.45 16.96
N PRO A 445 -58.32 -45.56 18.07
CA PRO A 445 -58.55 -46.84 18.74
C PRO A 445 -59.77 -47.58 18.19
N GLU A 446 -59.75 -48.91 18.17
CA GLU A 446 -60.86 -49.74 18.67
C GLU A 446 -60.52 -51.24 18.83
N GLU A 447 -61.11 -51.78 19.91
CA GLU A 447 -61.47 -53.16 20.29
C GLU A 447 -60.75 -54.42 19.73
N GLY A 448 -60.27 -55.23 20.69
CA GLY A 448 -60.83 -56.58 20.89
C GLY A 448 -60.04 -57.80 20.35
N GLY A 449 -59.56 -58.64 21.27
CA GLY A 449 -59.72 -60.10 21.13
C GLY A 449 -58.53 -60.95 20.65
N ASN A 450 -57.78 -61.46 21.64
CA ASN A 450 -57.42 -62.88 21.87
C ASN A 450 -56.56 -63.71 20.85
N ASN A 451 -55.64 -64.46 21.48
CA ASN A 451 -55.08 -65.79 21.15
C ASN A 451 -53.78 -65.94 20.34
N ASN A 452 -52.76 -66.41 21.08
CA ASN A 452 -51.66 -67.33 20.72
C ASN A 452 -52.20 -68.66 20.13
N PRO A 453 -51.38 -69.67 19.73
CA PRO A 453 -49.94 -69.75 19.46
C PRO A 453 -49.62 -70.39 18.08
N ASP A 454 -48.35 -70.48 17.69
CA ASP A 454 -47.66 -71.77 17.42
C ASP A 454 -46.24 -71.58 16.84
N GLU A 455 -45.26 -72.09 17.61
CA GLU A 455 -43.98 -72.67 17.16
C GLU A 455 -44.26 -73.98 16.35
N PRO A 456 -43.28 -74.73 15.80
CA PRO A 456 -41.82 -74.57 15.79
C PRO A 456 -41.15 -74.93 14.44
N SER A 457 -39.81 -74.91 14.45
CA SER A 457 -38.90 -75.98 13.98
C SER A 457 -37.76 -75.53 13.05
N ASP A 458 -36.56 -75.52 13.65
CA ASP A 458 -35.23 -75.95 13.14
C ASP A 458 -35.33 -77.25 12.29
N PRO A 459 -34.32 -77.76 11.51
CA PRO A 459 -32.88 -77.58 11.71
C PRO A 459 -31.92 -77.67 10.49
N SER A 460 -30.61 -77.56 10.79
CA SER A 460 -29.48 -78.30 10.16
C SER A 460 -29.07 -77.89 8.73
N ASP A 461 -27.86 -78.05 8.21
CA ASP A 461 -26.55 -78.63 8.60
C ASP A 461 -25.58 -78.17 7.48
N ASN A 462 -24.35 -77.70 7.76
CA ASN A 462 -23.10 -78.48 7.73
C ASN A 462 -22.37 -78.58 6.36
N THR A 463 -21.03 -78.65 6.49
CA THR A 463 -19.97 -79.05 5.54
C THR A 463 -19.49 -77.95 4.58
N GLY A 464 -18.23 -77.53 4.57
CA GLY A 464 -16.97 -78.30 4.45
C GLY A 464 -16.45 -78.10 3.02
N SER A 465 -15.17 -77.92 2.67
CA SER A 465 -13.88 -78.22 3.28
C SER A 465 -12.77 -77.61 2.38
N ASN A 466 -11.57 -77.40 2.93
CA ASN A 466 -10.24 -77.67 2.34
C ASN A 466 -9.78 -76.95 1.05
N GLU A 467 -8.49 -76.66 0.79
CA GLU A 467 -7.20 -76.90 1.46
C GLU A 467 -6.13 -76.10 0.66
N GLU A 468 -5.03 -75.75 1.34
CA GLU A 468 -3.62 -75.81 0.87
C GLU A 468 -3.15 -74.85 -0.28
N ASP A 469 -1.92 -74.33 -0.34
CA ASP A 469 -0.70 -74.64 0.39
C ASP A 469 0.37 -73.52 0.23
N GLU A 470 1.38 -73.60 1.11
CA GLU A 470 2.80 -73.22 0.95
C GLU A 470 3.17 -71.75 0.68
N GLY A 471 3.90 -71.05 1.55
CA GLY A 471 5.25 -71.36 2.07
C GLY A 471 6.21 -70.32 1.45
N ASN A 472 7.24 -69.74 2.07
CA ASN A 472 8.09 -70.05 3.21
C ASN A 472 8.95 -68.78 3.46
N GLY A 473 9.13 -68.31 4.70
CA GLY A 473 10.44 -68.36 5.41
C GLY A 473 11.01 -66.94 5.63
N GLU A 474 11.08 -66.42 6.86
CA GLU A 474 12.24 -66.51 7.79
C GLU A 474 13.47 -65.71 7.29
N ASN A 475 14.22 -64.91 8.06
CA ASN A 475 14.45 -64.82 9.50
C ASN A 475 15.31 -63.57 9.82
N ASN A 476 15.22 -63.13 11.09
CA ASN A 476 16.25 -62.47 11.91
C ASN A 476 16.83 -61.10 11.52
N ALA A 477 17.39 -60.29 12.42
CA ALA A 477 17.28 -60.00 13.85
C ALA A 477 18.44 -59.02 14.16
N SER A 478 18.26 -58.20 15.19
CA SER A 478 19.29 -57.69 16.11
C SER A 478 20.41 -56.76 15.59
N ASN A 479 20.44 -55.54 16.15
CA ASN A 479 21.35 -55.10 17.23
C ASN A 479 22.10 -53.77 16.98
N GLU A 480 22.04 -52.91 18.03
CA GLU A 480 23.10 -52.05 18.61
C GLU A 480 23.78 -50.99 17.69
N GLU A 481 24.25 -49.82 18.11
CA GLU A 481 24.66 -49.30 19.43
C GLU A 481 24.85 -47.76 19.35
N SER A 482 24.74 -47.12 20.52
CA SER A 482 25.51 -46.00 21.11
C SER A 482 26.24 -44.92 20.26
N GLY A 483 26.22 -43.67 20.79
CA GLY A 483 27.21 -42.64 20.44
C GLY A 483 26.93 -41.23 20.97
N SER A 484 27.54 -40.87 22.12
CA SER A 484 27.58 -39.52 22.73
C SER A 484 28.64 -38.60 22.10
N SER A 485 28.48 -37.27 22.18
CA SER A 485 29.55 -36.23 22.31
C SER A 485 28.92 -34.84 22.01
N SER A 486 28.78 -33.88 22.93
CA SER A 486 29.75 -32.98 23.58
C SER A 486 30.24 -31.77 22.74
N ALA A 487 30.06 -30.59 23.33
CA ALA A 487 30.76 -29.29 23.20
C ALA A 487 30.85 -28.58 21.82
N ASN A 488 30.32 -27.35 21.73
CA ASN A 488 31.05 -26.11 22.05
C ASN A 488 30.09 -24.94 22.28
#